data_AF-A0A392QDR7-F1
#
_entry.id   AF-A0A392QDR7-F1
#
_cell.length_a   1.000
_cell.length_b   1.000
_cell.length_c   1.000
_cell.angle_alpha   90.00
_cell.angle_beta   90.00
_cell.angle_gamma   90.00
#
_symmetry.space_group_name_H-M   'P 1'
#
loop_
_entity.id
_entity.type
_entity.pdbx_description
1 polymer ?
#
loop_
_entity_poly.entity_id
_entity_poly.type
_entity_poly.pdbx_seq_one_letter_code
_entity_poly.pdbx_strand_id
1 'polypeptide(L)'
;MTNLSQAWLHHNNFKGHIPNMSNCINLFDLQLQSNSLDGLVPPSLFSLTSLNIISLEENRLQGPLPEFRKGVNATFEHNNFCRSDVGPCDSQVMILYEIIDALGSPVFLATQGNNACTGGTWIKLMPDRVQIKCERGKI
;
A
#
# COMPACT_ATOMS: atom_id res chain seq x y z
N MET A 1 -12.36 -17.38 -1.91
CA MET A 1 -11.88 -18.76 -2.06
C MET A 1 -11.82 -19.37 -0.68
N THR A 2 -12.77 -20.23 -0.32
CA THR A 2 -12.85 -20.73 1.06
C THR A 2 -11.77 -21.75 1.40
N ASN A 3 -11.11 -22.38 0.43
CA ASN A 3 -10.15 -23.46 0.70
C ASN A 3 -8.69 -23.03 0.64
N LEU A 4 -8.40 -21.79 0.23
CA LEU A 4 -7.03 -21.31 0.16
C LEU A 4 -6.51 -21.07 1.59
N SER A 5 -5.52 -21.86 2.01
CA SER A 5 -4.91 -21.78 3.33
C SER A 5 -3.53 -21.17 3.32
N GLN A 6 -2.78 -21.33 2.22
CA GLN A 6 -1.42 -20.81 2.08
C GLN A 6 -1.23 -20.29 0.66
N ALA A 7 -0.54 -19.16 0.52
CA ALA A 7 -0.15 -18.61 -0.76
C ALA A 7 1.28 -18.06 -0.68
N TRP A 8 2.21 -18.71 -1.37
CA TRP A 8 3.61 -18.33 -1.40
C TRP A 8 3.99 -17.82 -2.80
N LEU A 9 4.09 -16.51 -2.93
CA LEU A 9 4.29 -15.79 -4.20
C LEU A 9 5.52 -14.86 -4.16
N HIS A 10 6.31 -14.95 -3.11
CA HIS A 10 7.53 -14.19 -2.88
C HIS A 10 8.63 -14.43 -3.93
N HIS A 11 9.56 -13.48 -4.07
CA HIS A 11 10.65 -13.48 -5.07
C HIS A 11 10.19 -13.59 -6.52
N ASN A 12 9.25 -12.73 -6.91
CA ASN A 12 8.76 -12.62 -8.28
C ASN A 12 8.80 -11.16 -8.75
N ASN A 13 8.32 -10.92 -9.97
CA ASN A 13 8.18 -9.58 -10.53
C ASN A 13 6.70 -9.16 -10.60
N PHE A 14 5.85 -9.61 -9.66
CA PHE A 14 4.46 -9.20 -9.64
C PHE A 14 4.34 -7.70 -9.45
N LYS A 15 3.43 -7.09 -10.21
CA LYS A 15 3.16 -5.65 -10.22
C LYS A 15 1.68 -5.41 -10.01
N GLY A 16 1.33 -4.18 -9.65
CA GLY A 16 -0.03 -3.80 -9.35
C GLY A 16 -0.40 -4.05 -7.89
N HIS A 17 -1.69 -3.92 -7.62
CA HIS A 17 -2.24 -3.91 -6.27
C HIS A 17 -2.43 -5.32 -5.70
N ILE A 18 -2.34 -5.42 -4.38
CA ILE A 18 -2.83 -6.60 -3.67
C ILE A 18 -4.36 -6.63 -3.80
N PRO A 19 -4.96 -7.69 -4.36
CA PRO A 19 -6.40 -7.74 -4.58
C PRO A 19 -7.17 -7.89 -3.26
N ASN A 20 -8.47 -7.62 -3.30
CA ASN A 20 -9.36 -7.90 -2.16
C ASN A 20 -9.38 -9.40 -1.86
N MET A 21 -9.00 -9.76 -0.63
CA MET A 21 -8.91 -11.15 -0.17
C MET A 21 -9.97 -11.53 0.86
N SER A 22 -11.05 -10.75 1.00
CA SER A 22 -12.09 -10.97 2.02
C SER A 22 -12.70 -12.38 2.01
N ASN A 23 -12.74 -13.02 0.83
CA ASN A 23 -13.28 -14.37 0.66
C ASN A 23 -12.27 -15.49 1.00
N CYS A 24 -11.03 -15.16 1.39
CA CYS A 24 -9.98 -16.12 1.73
C CYS A 24 -9.96 -16.40 3.24
N ILE A 25 -11.12 -16.75 3.80
CA ILE A 25 -11.35 -16.86 5.25
C ILE A 25 -10.48 -17.90 5.97
N ASN A 26 -9.92 -18.87 5.23
CA ASN A 26 -9.05 -19.92 5.76
C ASN A 26 -7.57 -19.65 5.49
N LEU A 27 -7.22 -18.51 4.89
CA LEU A 27 -5.85 -18.14 4.61
C LEU A 27 -5.12 -17.89 5.93
N PHE A 28 -4.06 -18.66 6.15
CA PHE A 28 -3.25 -18.68 7.35
C PHE A 28 -1.85 -18.09 7.10
N ASP A 29 -1.29 -18.32 5.91
CA ASP A 29 0.06 -17.89 5.54
C ASP A 29 0.07 -17.24 4.14
N LEU A 30 0.53 -15.99 4.08
CA LEU A 30 0.61 -15.20 2.86
C LEU A 30 2.01 -14.59 2.70
N GLN A 31 2.81 -15.10 1.75
CA GLN A 31 4.17 -14.64 1.48
C GLN A 31 4.20 -13.89 0.15
N LEU A 32 4.31 -12.56 0.20
CA LEU A 32 4.32 -11.66 -0.97
C LEU A 32 5.62 -10.86 -1.10
N GLN A 33 6.60 -11.08 -0.23
CA GLN A 33 7.83 -10.30 -0.18
C GLN A 33 8.67 -10.40 -1.46
N SER A 34 9.53 -9.39 -1.67
CA SER A 34 10.44 -9.31 -2.81
C SER A 34 9.69 -9.39 -4.14
N ASN A 35 8.79 -8.43 -4.34
CA ASN A 35 8.01 -8.23 -5.57
C ASN A 35 8.03 -6.74 -5.96
N SER A 36 7.21 -6.34 -6.93
CA SER A 36 6.99 -4.94 -7.30
C SER A 36 5.53 -4.54 -7.09
N LEU A 37 4.86 -5.10 -6.07
CA LEU A 37 3.49 -4.76 -5.73
C LEU A 37 3.42 -3.32 -5.22
N ASP A 38 2.40 -2.58 -5.63
CA ASP A 38 2.21 -1.17 -5.33
C ASP A 38 0.80 -0.88 -4.80
N GLY A 39 0.54 0.39 -4.49
CA GLY A 39 -0.72 0.83 -3.91
C GLY A 39 -0.88 0.51 -2.43
N LEU A 40 -2.12 0.58 -1.95
CA LEU A 40 -2.46 0.41 -0.53
C LEU A 40 -2.57 -1.07 -0.14
N VAL A 41 -2.22 -1.38 1.12
CA VAL A 41 -2.54 -2.70 1.70
C VAL A 41 -4.06 -2.77 1.93
N PRO A 42 -4.78 -3.72 1.32
CA PRO A 42 -6.24 -3.73 1.35
C PRO A 42 -6.76 -4.06 2.76
N PRO A 43 -7.77 -3.32 3.27
CA PRO A 43 -8.35 -3.56 4.60
C PRO A 43 -8.88 -4.98 4.81
N SER A 44 -9.22 -5.68 3.72
CA SER A 44 -9.65 -7.08 3.76
C SER A 44 -8.60 -8.01 4.37
N LEU A 45 -7.31 -7.68 4.32
CA LEU A 45 -6.26 -8.49 4.95
C LEU A 45 -6.27 -8.38 6.48
N PHE A 46 -6.64 -7.21 7.00
CA PHE A 46 -6.74 -6.98 8.45
C PHE A 46 -7.91 -7.73 9.08
N SER A 47 -8.94 -8.05 8.28
CA SER A 47 -10.13 -8.78 8.73
C SER A 47 -10.02 -10.31 8.62
N LEU A 48 -8.92 -10.85 8.06
CA LEU A 48 -8.74 -12.31 7.94
C LEU A 48 -8.43 -12.94 9.31
N THR A 49 -9.42 -13.61 9.88
CA THR A 49 -9.35 -14.21 11.23
C THR A 49 -8.54 -15.49 11.31
N SER A 50 -8.18 -16.11 10.18
CA SER A 50 -7.28 -17.27 10.13
C SER A 50 -5.83 -16.88 9.87
N LEU A 51 -5.57 -15.64 9.42
CA LEU A 51 -4.24 -15.19 9.03
C LEU A 51 -3.33 -15.12 10.26
N ASN A 52 -2.15 -15.72 10.16
CA ASN A 52 -1.18 -15.78 11.24
C ASN A 52 0.22 -15.37 10.79
N ILE A 53 0.54 -15.57 9.52
CA ILE A 53 1.83 -15.19 8.95
C ILE A 53 1.59 -14.39 7.68
N ILE A 54 2.21 -13.21 7.59
CA ILE A 54 2.20 -12.40 6.39
C ILE A 54 3.54 -11.70 6.19
N SER A 55 4.07 -11.75 4.98
CA SER A 55 5.28 -11.01 4.62
C SER A 55 5.02 -10.17 3.37
N LEU A 56 5.20 -8.85 3.52
CA LEU A 56 4.98 -7.82 2.52
C LEU A 56 6.27 -7.03 2.23
N GLU A 57 7.40 -7.45 2.79
CA GLU A 57 8.68 -6.75 2.68
C GLU A 57 9.14 -6.59 1.24
N GLU A 58 9.99 -5.60 1.00
CA GLU A 58 10.64 -5.40 -0.31
C GLU A 58 9.61 -5.31 -1.46
N ASN A 59 8.65 -4.42 -1.28
CA ASN A 59 7.66 -4.08 -2.30
C ASN A 59 7.63 -2.57 -2.47
N ARG A 60 6.55 -2.06 -3.07
CA ARG A 60 6.33 -0.64 -3.28
C ARG A 60 4.99 -0.18 -2.71
N LEU A 61 4.53 -0.87 -1.67
CA LEU A 61 3.27 -0.58 -0.99
C LEU A 61 3.35 0.81 -0.35
N GLN A 62 2.20 1.47 -0.31
CA GLN A 62 2.04 2.86 0.08
C GLN A 62 0.92 2.99 1.12
N GLY A 63 0.76 4.20 1.66
CA GLY A 63 -0.29 4.50 2.65
C GLY A 63 0.15 4.33 4.10
N PRO A 64 -0.81 4.15 5.01
CA PRO A 64 -0.54 3.95 6.43
C PRO A 64 0.21 2.64 6.66
N LEU A 65 0.95 2.59 7.76
CA LEU A 65 1.56 1.34 8.19
C LEU A 65 0.47 0.29 8.48
N PRO A 66 0.62 -0.96 7.98
CA PRO A 66 -0.35 -2.02 8.22
C PRO A 66 -0.50 -2.34 9.71
N GLU A 67 -1.73 -2.29 10.22
CA GLU A 67 -2.04 -2.69 11.59
C GLU A 67 -2.79 -4.03 11.60
N PHE A 68 -2.04 -5.12 11.73
CA PHE A 68 -2.60 -6.44 11.88
C PHE A 68 -3.03 -6.69 13.34
N ARG A 69 -4.02 -7.57 13.52
CA ARG A 69 -4.43 -8.01 14.87
C ARG A 69 -3.24 -8.60 15.63
N LYS A 70 -3.26 -8.46 16.96
CA LYS A 70 -2.23 -9.01 17.84
C LYS A 70 -2.06 -10.52 17.62
N GLY A 71 -0.80 -10.95 17.48
CA GLY A 71 -0.43 -12.36 17.30
C GLY A 71 -0.13 -12.75 15.85
N VAL A 72 -0.50 -11.93 14.87
CA VAL A 72 -0.05 -12.12 13.48
C VAL A 72 1.43 -11.76 13.39
N ASN A 73 2.22 -12.68 12.85
CA ASN A 73 3.61 -12.42 12.48
C ASN A 73 3.62 -11.72 11.11
N ALA A 74 3.73 -10.38 11.14
CA ALA A 74 3.71 -9.53 9.96
C ALA A 74 5.05 -8.84 9.75
N THR A 75 5.59 -8.90 8.54
CA THR A 75 6.75 -8.10 8.11
C THR A 75 6.40 -7.25 6.91
N PHE A 76 6.84 -5.99 6.88
CA PHE A 76 6.47 -5.02 5.83
C PHE A 76 7.52 -3.91 5.61
N GLU A 77 8.73 -4.10 6.14
CA GLU A 77 9.87 -3.21 5.90
C GLU A 77 10.21 -3.04 4.41
N HIS A 78 10.94 -1.98 4.07
CA HIS A 78 11.33 -1.66 2.69
C HIS A 78 10.14 -1.48 1.74
N ASN A 79 9.16 -0.67 2.16
CA ASN A 79 8.05 -0.16 1.36
C ASN A 79 8.01 1.38 1.41
N ASN A 80 6.98 2.01 0.82
CA ASN A 80 6.82 3.48 0.76
C ASN A 80 5.66 3.96 1.64
N PHE A 81 5.55 3.43 2.84
CA PHE A 81 4.55 3.91 3.80
C PHE A 81 4.82 5.38 4.15
N CYS A 82 3.74 6.13 4.40
CA CYS A 82 3.83 7.56 4.69
C CYS A 82 4.55 7.85 6.02
N ARG A 83 4.51 6.89 6.95
CA ARG A 83 5.03 7.00 8.32
C ARG A 83 5.87 5.77 8.67
N SER A 84 6.74 5.94 9.68
CA SER A 84 7.52 4.86 10.30
C SER A 84 6.89 4.32 11.59
N ASP A 85 5.78 4.90 12.04
CA ASP A 85 5.00 4.50 13.21
C ASP A 85 3.52 4.26 12.87
N VAL A 86 2.85 3.45 13.69
CA VAL A 86 1.41 3.15 13.54
C VAL A 86 0.60 4.43 13.69
N GLY A 87 -0.31 4.67 12.75
CA GLY A 87 -1.21 5.81 12.76
C GLY A 87 -1.65 6.22 11.36
N PRO A 88 -2.65 7.11 11.25
CA PRO A 88 -3.12 7.58 9.97
C PRO A 88 -2.05 8.44 9.26
N CYS A 89 -2.00 8.34 7.93
CA CYS A 89 -1.32 9.34 7.14
C CYS A 89 -2.04 10.70 7.27
N ASP A 90 -1.35 11.77 6.86
CA ASP A 90 -1.96 13.06 6.61
C ASP A 90 -3.12 12.91 5.61
N SER A 91 -4.25 13.59 5.89
CA SER A 91 -5.46 13.46 5.09
C SER A 91 -5.25 13.88 3.63
N GLN A 92 -4.37 14.84 3.39
CA GLN A 92 -4.01 15.27 2.03
C GLN A 92 -3.29 14.17 1.27
N VAL A 93 -2.40 13.43 1.95
CA VAL A 93 -1.71 12.27 1.37
C VAL A 93 -2.72 11.17 1.04
N MET A 94 -3.70 10.93 1.92
CA MET A 94 -4.76 9.95 1.67
C MET A 94 -5.64 10.31 0.47
N ILE A 95 -6.05 11.58 0.35
CA ILE A 95 -6.83 12.06 -0.81
C ILE A 95 -6.06 11.86 -2.12
N LEU A 96 -4.75 12.09 -2.11
CA LEU A 96 -3.93 11.88 -3.30
C LEU A 96 -3.89 10.40 -3.72
N TYR A 97 -3.81 9.47 -2.76
CA TYR A 97 -3.91 8.04 -3.06
C TYR A 97 -5.26 7.69 -3.70
N GLU A 98 -6.37 8.21 -3.19
CA GLU A 98 -7.71 8.00 -3.77
C GLU A 98 -7.83 8.53 -5.20
N ILE A 99 -7.30 9.72 -5.47
CA ILE A 99 -7.31 10.32 -6.82
C ILE A 99 -6.50 9.45 -7.79
N ILE A 100 -5.31 9.00 -7.38
CA ILE A 100 -4.44 8.18 -8.24
C ILE A 100 -5.09 6.82 -8.51
N ASP A 101 -5.68 6.18 -7.49
CA ASP A 101 -6.39 4.91 -7.63
C ASP A 101 -7.54 5.03 -8.64
N ALA A 102 -8.34 6.12 -8.56
CA ALA A 102 -9.42 6.39 -9.50
C ALA A 102 -8.97 6.60 -10.96
N LEU A 103 -7.73 7.06 -11.18
CA LEU A 103 -7.19 7.37 -12.51
C LEU A 103 -6.47 6.20 -13.19
N GLY A 104 -6.15 5.11 -12.47
CA GLY A 104 -5.60 3.88 -13.04
C GLY A 104 -4.22 4.01 -13.75
N SER A 105 -3.44 5.06 -13.49
CA SER A 105 -2.18 5.37 -14.20
C SER A 105 -1.20 6.21 -13.37
N PRO A 106 0.13 6.05 -13.56
CA PRO A 106 1.02 5.19 -12.78
C PRO A 106 1.30 5.65 -11.33
N VAL A 107 1.79 4.67 -10.55
CA VAL A 107 1.42 4.33 -9.17
C VAL A 107 2.46 4.77 -8.12
N PHE A 108 3.12 5.92 -8.29
CA PHE A 108 4.03 6.42 -7.26
C PHE A 108 3.84 7.89 -7.00
N LEU A 109 3.54 8.21 -5.74
CA LEU A 109 3.88 9.52 -5.21
C LEU A 109 5.40 9.64 -5.21
N ALA A 110 5.93 10.68 -5.87
CA ALA A 110 7.35 10.86 -6.08
C ALA A 110 8.14 11.13 -4.78
N THR A 111 7.44 11.22 -3.65
CA THR A 111 8.00 11.60 -2.36
C THR A 111 7.47 10.67 -1.28
N GLN A 112 8.38 9.88 -0.70
CA GLN A 112 8.15 9.21 0.57
C GLN A 112 7.85 10.26 1.65
N GLY A 113 6.88 9.99 2.54
CA GLY A 113 6.62 10.79 3.74
C GLY A 113 5.16 11.19 3.97
N ASN A 114 4.92 11.78 5.15
CA ASN A 114 3.59 12.08 5.67
C ASN A 114 3.16 13.55 5.50
N ASN A 115 3.60 14.24 4.45
CA ASN A 115 3.26 15.65 4.23
C ASN A 115 3.17 15.95 2.75
N ALA A 116 1.94 16.11 2.24
CA ALA A 116 1.59 16.31 0.84
C ALA A 116 2.24 17.51 0.13
N CYS A 117 3.05 18.33 0.80
CA CYS A 117 3.61 19.56 0.24
C CYS A 117 5.12 19.75 0.45
N THR A 118 5.84 18.81 1.06
CA THR A 118 7.30 18.88 1.19
C THR A 118 8.01 18.29 -0.04
N GLY A 119 9.01 18.99 -0.61
CA GLY A 119 9.90 18.45 -1.65
C GLY A 119 9.63 18.85 -3.12
N GLY A 120 8.67 19.73 -3.39
CA GLY A 120 8.26 20.06 -4.76
C GLY A 120 7.11 19.18 -5.25
N THR A 121 6.74 19.30 -6.54
CA THR A 121 5.49 18.76 -7.12
C THR A 121 5.26 17.28 -6.78
N TRP A 122 4.13 16.94 -6.16
CA TRP A 122 3.81 15.59 -5.65
C TRP A 122 3.55 14.57 -6.75
N ILE A 123 3.03 15.06 -7.88
CA ILE A 123 2.81 14.27 -9.09
C ILE A 123 3.42 15.04 -10.26
N LYS A 124 4.45 14.46 -10.89
CA LYS A 124 5.03 14.97 -12.14
C LYS A 124 4.83 13.91 -13.22
N LEU A 125 3.69 13.97 -13.90
CA LEU A 125 3.44 13.18 -15.11
C LEU A 125 3.83 13.99 -16.36
N MET A 126 4.40 13.33 -17.37
CA MET A 126 4.75 13.92 -18.68
C MET A 126 3.54 13.87 -19.64
N PRO A 127 3.71 14.23 -20.92
CA PRO A 127 3.48 15.55 -21.50
C PRO A 127 2.00 16.01 -21.57
N ASP A 128 1.02 15.19 -21.18
CA ASP A 128 -0.40 15.37 -21.52
C ASP A 128 -1.30 15.56 -20.26
N ARG A 129 -0.87 16.43 -19.34
CA ARG A 129 -0.86 16.21 -17.86
C ARG A 129 -2.14 16.45 -17.03
N VAL A 130 -2.26 15.68 -15.93
CA VAL A 130 -2.76 16.14 -14.60
C VAL A 130 -1.56 16.55 -13.75
N GLN A 131 -1.58 17.76 -13.18
CA GLN A 131 -0.54 18.26 -12.28
C GLN A 131 -1.18 18.62 -10.94
N ILE A 132 -0.77 17.94 -9.87
CA ILE A 132 -1.17 18.32 -8.51
C ILE A 132 -0.01 19.07 -7.86
N LYS A 133 -0.24 20.36 -7.58
CA LYS A 133 0.72 21.26 -6.95
C LYS A 133 0.11 21.73 -5.64
N CYS A 134 0.84 21.55 -4.54
CA CYS A 134 0.51 22.28 -3.33
C CYS A 134 0.72 23.78 -3.54
N GLU A 135 -0.35 24.55 -3.44
CA GLU A 135 -0.23 25.96 -3.16
C GLU A 135 -0.13 26.15 -1.64
N ARG A 136 0.68 27.12 -1.19
CA ARG A 136 0.85 27.38 0.25
C ARG A 136 -0.53 27.61 0.89
N GLY A 137 -1.01 26.62 1.63
CA GLY A 137 -2.23 26.71 2.45
C GLY A 137 -3.53 26.16 1.83
N LYS A 138 -3.55 25.65 0.59
CA LYS A 138 -4.70 24.94 0.01
C LYS A 138 -4.24 23.90 -1.02
N ILE A 139 -4.83 22.72 -0.96
CA ILE A 139 -4.89 21.77 -2.08
C ILE A 139 -6.12 22.11 -2.91
#